data_AF-A0A933BL54-F1
#
_entry.id   AF-A0A933BL54-F1
#
_cell.length_a   1.000
_cell.length_b   1.000
_cell.length_c   1.000
_cell.angle_alpha   90.00
_cell.angle_beta   90.00
_cell.angle_gamma   90.00
#
_symmetry.space_group_name_H-M   'P 1'
#
loop_
_entity.id
_entity.type
_entity.pdbx_description
1 polymer ?
#
loop_
_entity_poly.entity_id
_entity_poly.type
_entity_poly.pdbx_seq_one_letter_code
_entity_poly.pdbx_strand_id
1 'polypeptide(L)'
;MAVLRVLCYQIAGTSARGAARATGINHQTCSELLKKFKALGILKPSRSPKHLVLDFKHPLINEGLLPLFELEERLEAEVKPAWRPRPR
;
A
#
# COMPACT_ATOMS: atom_id res chain seq x y z
N MET A 1 6.31 1.76 4.81
CA MET A 1 5.64 0.69 4.05
C MET A 1 4.11 0.73 4.13
N ALA A 2 3.50 1.07 5.28
CA ALA A 2 2.03 1.04 5.45
C ALA A 2 1.23 1.81 4.37
N VAL A 3 1.65 3.02 3.98
CA VAL A 3 0.95 3.82 2.94
C VAL A 3 1.01 3.16 1.56
N LEU A 4 2.13 2.52 1.21
CA LEU A 4 2.29 1.82 -0.06
C LEU A 4 1.47 0.52 -0.08
N ARG A 5 1.43 -0.23 1.04
CA ARG A 5 0.54 -1.40 1.17
C ARG A 5 -0.93 -1.01 0.92
N VAL A 6 -1.43 0.07 1.52
CA VAL A 6 -2.82 0.53 1.28
C VAL A 6 -3.09 0.84 -0.19
N LEU A 7 -2.11 1.41 -0.89
CA LEU A 7 -2.23 1.71 -2.32
C LEU A 7 -2.18 0.44 -3.17
N CYS A 8 -1.41 -0.60 -2.78
CA CYS A 8 -1.33 -1.87 -3.50
C CYS A 8 -2.68 -2.60 -3.54
N TYR A 9 -3.44 -2.57 -2.44
CA TYR A 9 -4.74 -3.23 -2.37
C TYR A 9 -5.91 -2.35 -2.86
N GLN A 10 -5.70 -1.05 -3.09
CA GLN A 10 -6.75 -0.14 -3.56
C GLN A 10 -6.55 0.26 -5.03
N ILE A 11 -7.03 -0.60 -5.92
CA ILE A 11 -6.99 -0.42 -7.39
C ILE A 11 -7.70 0.88 -7.83
N ALA A 12 -8.72 1.33 -7.09
CA ALA A 12 -9.45 2.58 -7.38
C ALA A 12 -8.65 3.86 -7.06
N GLY A 13 -7.57 3.73 -6.28
CA GLY A 13 -6.75 4.83 -5.79
C GLY A 13 -7.22 5.41 -4.48
N THR A 14 -6.30 6.05 -3.78
CA THR A 14 -6.52 6.53 -2.42
C THR A 14 -6.21 8.02 -2.33
N SER A 15 -7.00 8.76 -1.54
CA SER A 15 -6.68 10.13 -1.15
C SER A 15 -5.77 10.14 0.09
N ALA A 16 -5.13 11.27 0.39
CA ALA A 16 -4.33 11.43 1.61
C ALA A 16 -5.13 11.11 2.89
N ARG A 17 -6.42 11.46 2.91
CA ARG A 17 -7.32 11.12 4.04
C ARG A 17 -7.63 9.63 4.12
N GLY A 18 -7.85 8.99 2.98
CA GLY A 18 -8.06 7.53 2.92
C GLY A 18 -6.83 6.77 3.42
N ALA A 19 -5.64 7.18 2.98
CA ALA A 19 -4.38 6.59 3.41
C ALA A 19 -4.14 6.79 4.92
N ALA A 20 -4.40 7.99 5.45
CA ALA A 20 -4.29 8.28 6.88
C ALA A 20 -5.22 7.38 7.72
N ARG A 21 -6.48 7.22 7.31
CA ARG A 21 -7.43 6.34 8.02
C ARG A 21 -7.01 4.87 7.99
N ALA A 22 -6.53 4.38 6.85
CA ALA A 22 -6.15 2.99 6.69
C ALA A 22 -4.82 2.63 7.40
N THR A 23 -3.92 3.61 7.55
CA THR A 23 -2.59 3.38 8.16
C THR A 23 -2.48 3.85 9.61
N GLY A 24 -3.45 4.64 10.11
CA GLY A 24 -3.36 5.31 11.40
C GLY A 24 -2.33 6.44 11.46
N ILE A 25 -1.72 6.81 10.33
CA ILE A 25 -0.69 7.85 10.25
C ILE A 25 -1.37 9.23 10.09
N ASN A 26 -0.75 10.27 10.65
CA ASN A 26 -1.19 11.66 10.50
C ASN A 26 -1.41 12.04 9.01
N HIS A 27 -2.52 12.71 8.74
CA HIS A 27 -2.89 13.22 7.42
C HIS A 27 -1.82 14.09 6.76
N GLN A 28 -1.16 14.98 7.51
CA GLN A 28 -0.10 15.84 6.97
C GLN A 28 1.08 15.00 6.45
N THR A 29 1.53 14.04 7.26
CA THR A 29 2.60 13.09 6.89
C THR A 29 2.20 12.25 5.67
N CYS A 30 0.97 11.74 5.62
CA CYS A 30 0.47 11.03 4.45
C CYS A 30 0.43 11.92 3.20
N SER A 31 0.03 13.18 3.33
CA SER A 31 0.00 14.13 2.20
C SER A 31 1.40 14.39 1.65
N GLU A 32 2.39 14.61 2.52
CA GLU A 32 3.78 14.79 2.10
C GLU A 32 4.37 13.55 1.46
N LEU A 33 4.14 12.37 2.03
CA LEU A 33 4.58 11.11 1.46
C LEU A 33 3.98 10.87 0.08
N LEU A 34 2.68 11.10 -0.10
CA LEU A 34 2.03 10.99 -1.40
C LEU A 34 2.61 11.96 -2.44
N LYS A 35 2.94 13.20 -2.04
CA LYS A 35 3.62 14.16 -2.92
C LYS A 35 5.01 13.68 -3.32
N LYS A 36 5.80 13.17 -2.37
CA LYS A 36 7.14 12.61 -2.63
C LYS A 36 7.06 11.41 -3.56
N PHE A 37 6.17 10.46 -3.31
CA PHE A 37 6.00 9.29 -4.17
C PHE A 37 5.46 9.65 -5.56
N LYS A 38 4.61 10.66 -5.68
CA LYS A 38 4.21 11.21 -6.99
C LYS A 38 5.38 11.84 -7.73
N ALA A 39 6.22 12.62 -7.04
CA ALA A 39 7.40 13.25 -7.64
C ALA A 39 8.43 12.22 -8.13
N LEU A 40 8.52 11.07 -7.44
CA LEU A 40 9.36 9.94 -7.84
C LEU A 40 8.76 9.07 -8.96
N GLY A 41 7.55 9.38 -9.45
CA GLY A 41 6.89 8.59 -10.49
C GLY A 41 6.27 7.27 -10.01
N ILE A 42 6.31 6.99 -8.70
CA ILE A 42 5.75 5.78 -8.07
C ILE A 42 4.22 5.84 -8.09
N LEU A 43 3.64 7.04 -8.01
CA LEU A 43 2.20 7.24 -8.04
C LEU A 43 1.76 8.03 -9.26
N LYS A 44 0.65 7.59 -9.86
CA LYS A 44 -0.02 8.30 -10.95
C LYS A 44 -1.42 8.76 -10.53
N PRO A 45 -1.95 9.85 -11.10
CA PRO A 45 -3.33 10.24 -10.89
C PRO A 45 -4.29 9.14 -11.35
N SER A 46 -5.30 8.87 -10.53
CA SER A 46 -6.44 8.05 -10.93
C SER A 46 -7.39 8.86 -11.81
N ARG A 47 -8.48 8.24 -12.29
CA ARG A 47 -9.59 8.94 -12.98
C ARG A 47 -10.19 10.06 -12.12
N SER A 48 -10.09 9.94 -10.80
CA SER A 48 -10.44 11.01 -9.87
C SER A 48 -9.24 11.91 -9.57
N PRO A 49 -9.34 13.24 -9.75
CA PRO A 49 -8.19 14.17 -9.63
C PRO A 49 -7.61 14.25 -8.20
N LYS A 50 -8.35 13.79 -7.19
CA LYS A 50 -7.92 13.76 -5.78
C LYS A 50 -7.34 12.41 -5.35
N HIS A 51 -7.36 11.39 -6.21
CA HIS A 51 -6.92 10.04 -5.90
C HIS A 51 -5.63 9.70 -6.65
N LEU A 52 -4.73 9.03 -5.95
CA LEU A 52 -3.49 8.52 -6.50
C LEU A 52 -3.52 7.00 -6.46
N VAL A 53 -3.02 6.38 -7.52
CA VAL A 53 -2.82 4.93 -7.63
C VAL A 53 -1.34 4.65 -7.81
N LEU A 54 -0.90 3.44 -7.44
CA LEU A 54 0.43 2.97 -7.81
C LEU A 54 0.55 2.88 -9.33
N ASP A 55 1.73 3.27 -9.82
CA ASP A 55 2.08 3.00 -11.19
C ASP A 55 2.71 1.62 -11.35
N PHE A 56 1.89 0.62 -11.62
CA PHE A 56 2.35 -0.75 -11.86
C PHE A 56 3.33 -0.89 -13.05
N LYS A 57 3.47 0.13 -13.90
CA LYS A 57 4.48 0.15 -14.97
C LYS A 57 5.87 0.58 -14.49
N HIS A 58 5.98 1.11 -13.28
CA HIS A 58 7.25 1.57 -12.75
C HIS A 58 8.13 0.36 -12.35
N PRO A 59 9.40 0.28 -12.79
CA PRO A 59 10.28 -0.87 -12.52
C PRO A 59 10.42 -1.19 -11.03
N LEU A 60 10.64 -0.16 -10.19
CA LEU A 60 10.73 -0.33 -8.72
C LEU A 60 9.46 -0.92 -8.08
N ILE A 61 8.28 -0.70 -8.67
CA ILE A 61 7.04 -1.28 -8.16
C ILE A 61 6.93 -2.71 -8.64
N ASN A 62 7.06 -2.92 -9.95
CA ASN A 62 6.83 -4.21 -10.59
C ASN A 62 7.86 -5.26 -10.19
N GLU A 63 9.14 -4.89 -10.15
CA GLU A 63 10.26 -5.81 -9.90
C GLU A 63 10.72 -5.79 -8.43
N GLY A 64 10.34 -4.76 -7.67
CA GLY A 64 10.78 -4.58 -6.29
C GLY A 64 9.64 -4.74 -5.29
N LEU A 65 8.76 -3.75 -5.22
CA LEU A 65 7.76 -3.67 -4.15
C LEU A 65 6.69 -4.77 -4.21
N LEU A 66 6.21 -5.14 -5.40
CA LEU A 66 5.18 -6.18 -5.52
C LEU A 66 5.69 -7.56 -5.08
N PRO A 67 6.84 -8.08 -5.57
CA PRO A 67 7.38 -9.34 -5.09
C PRO A 67 7.66 -9.32 -3.58
N LEU A 68 8.09 -8.18 -3.03
CA LEU A 68 8.31 -8.03 -1.59
C LEU A 68 7.00 -8.13 -0.81
N PHE A 69 5.92 -7.50 -1.27
CA PHE A 69 4.62 -7.61 -0.61
C PHE A 69 4.02 -9.01 -0.72
N GLU A 70 4.17 -9.68 -1.87
CA GLU A 70 3.77 -11.08 -2.04
C GLU A 70 4.57 -12.01 -1.11
N LEU A 71 5.88 -11.78 -0.98
CA LEU A 71 6.73 -12.53 -0.06
C LEU A 71 6.31 -12.31 1.40
N GLU A 72 6.06 -11.06 1.79
CA GLU A 72 5.56 -10.73 3.14
C GLU A 72 4.23 -11.42 3.43
N GLU A 73 3.27 -11.42 2.50
CA GLU A 73 2.00 -12.14 2.69
C GLU A 73 2.19 -13.66 2.83
N ARG A 74 3.07 -14.24 2.01
CA ARG A 74 3.39 -15.67 2.09
C ARG A 74 4.03 -16.04 3.42
N LEU A 75 4.97 -15.23 3.89
CA LEU A 75 5.62 -15.41 5.19
C LEU A 75 4.61 -15.20 6.33
N GLU A 76 3.75 -14.19 6.27
CA GLU A 76 2.67 -13.99 7.25
C GLU A 76 1.70 -15.19 7.28
N ALA A 77 1.43 -15.83 6.13
CA ALA A 77 0.61 -17.03 6.04
C ALA A 77 1.31 -18.27 6.60
N GLU A 78 2.62 -18.43 6.33
CA GLU A 78 3.44 -19.54 6.84
C GLU A 78 3.73 -19.44 8.35
N VAL A 79 3.74 -18.23 8.91
CA VAL A 79 3.87 -17.98 10.36
C VAL A 79 2.53 -18.15 11.10
N LYS A 80 1.40 -18.17 10.37
CA LYS A 80 0.05 -18.33 10.93
C LYS A 80 -0.48 -19.76 11.20
N PRO A 81 0.29 -20.86 11.32
CA PRO A 81 -0.25 -22.12 11.83
C PRO A 81 0.07 -22.29 13.33
N ALA A 82 -0.55 -21.53 14.24
CA ALA A 82 -0.47 -21.83 15.68
C ALA A 82 -1.59 -21.25 16.58
N TRP A 83 -2.73 -20.82 16.04
CA TRP A 83 -3.90 -20.50 16.87
C TRP A 83 -5.15 -21.18 16.34
N ARG A 84 -5.21 -22.50 16.50
CA ARG A 84 -6.50 -23.23 16.52
C ARG A 84 -6.94 -23.32 17.99
N PRO A 85 -8.06 -22.73 18.42
CA PRO A 85 -8.61 -23.05 19.72
C PRO A 85 -8.94 -24.56 19.72
N ARG A 86 -8.43 -25.31 20.69
CA ARG A 86 -8.77 -26.73 20.84
C ARG A 86 -10.30 -26.83 21.02
N PRO A 87 -11.00 -27.72 20.29
CA PRO A 87 -12.39 -27.99 20.59
C PRO A 87 -12.49 -28.53 22.03
N ARG A 88 -13.45 -27.99 22.79
CA ARG A 88 -13.82 -28.49 24.13
C ARG A 88 -14.61 -29.78 24.01
#